data_AF-A0A2K1YM19-F1
#
_entry.id   AF-A0A2K1YM19-F1
#
_cell.length_a   1.000
_cell.length_b   1.000
_cell.length_c   1.000
_cell.angle_alpha   90.00
_cell.angle_beta   90.00
_cell.angle_gamma   90.00
#
_symmetry.space_group_name_H-M   'P 1'
#
loop_
_entity.id
_entity.type
_entity.pdbx_description
1 polymer ?
#
loop_
_entity_poly.entity_id
_entity_poly.type
_entity_poly.pdbx_seq_one_letter_code
_entity_poly.pdbx_strand_id
1 'polypeptide(L)'
;MSDGKILATAAAQLKIFNCSDHKKMQKFSGHPGAVRSMVFTDDGKYILSSAVGERYVALWRIDGGKRQSASCVLAMEHPAVFIDCKCFENEGVDDAGLYVLAISETGVCYTWCGKNVEELRNSKPTKVLLSYEEFPKNHKGALPTVLAAKLQGTAKPTAANVFIAYGLLVKPSFQKILMHPGTDIKLNSSQDGVLLPLSQSLSNTKKARDLQNRGNS
;
A
#
# COMPACT_ATOMS: atom_id res chain seq x y z
N MET A 1 -17.62 -4.17 6.09
CA MET A 1 -17.59 -2.69 6.07
C MET A 1 -17.60 -2.16 7.49
N SER A 2 -17.29 -0.88 7.68
CA SER A 2 -17.27 -0.22 9.00
C SER A 2 -18.58 -0.34 9.78
N ASP A 3 -19.70 -0.64 9.11
CA ASP A 3 -21.02 -0.86 9.71
C ASP A 3 -21.35 -2.32 10.05
N GLY A 4 -20.46 -3.28 9.75
CA GLY A 4 -20.64 -4.70 10.04
C GLY A 4 -21.77 -5.41 9.27
N LYS A 5 -22.48 -4.75 8.35
CA LYS A 5 -23.66 -5.33 7.67
C LYS A 5 -23.32 -6.32 6.57
N ILE A 6 -22.10 -6.22 6.02
CA ILE A 6 -21.63 -7.07 4.94
C ILE A 6 -20.40 -7.83 5.40
N LEU A 7 -20.47 -9.16 5.25
CA LEU A 7 -19.37 -10.09 5.49
C LEU A 7 -18.88 -10.67 4.17
N ALA A 8 -17.57 -10.64 3.94
CA ALA A 8 -16.93 -11.39 2.87
C ALA A 8 -16.14 -12.57 3.43
N THR A 9 -16.25 -13.71 2.76
CA THR A 9 -15.44 -14.89 3.05
C THR A 9 -14.66 -15.28 1.81
N ALA A 10 -13.41 -15.70 1.98
CA ALA A 10 -12.57 -16.14 0.88
C ALA A 10 -11.92 -17.50 1.21
N ALA A 11 -12.08 -18.45 0.30
CA ALA A 11 -11.37 -19.73 0.29
C ALA A 11 -10.93 -20.01 -1.16
N ALA A 12 -11.49 -21.02 -1.82
CA ALA A 12 -11.38 -21.18 -3.29
C ALA A 12 -12.28 -20.21 -4.07
N GLN A 13 -13.25 -19.60 -3.42
CA GLN A 13 -14.19 -18.63 -4.00
C GLN A 13 -14.42 -17.50 -3.01
N LEU A 14 -14.68 -16.30 -3.51
CA LEU A 14 -15.14 -15.20 -2.67
C LEU A 14 -16.67 -15.22 -2.63
N LYS A 15 -17.22 -15.03 -1.43
CA LYS A 15 -18.67 -14.92 -1.21
C LYS A 15 -18.95 -13.72 -0.32
N ILE A 16 -20.05 -13.04 -0.62
CA ILE A 16 -20.56 -11.92 0.18
C ILE A 16 -21.88 -12.34 0.81
N PHE A 17 -22.06 -11.97 2.08
CA PHE A 17 -23.25 -12.20 2.87
C PHE A 17 -23.73 -10.89 3.47
N ASN A 18 -25.05 -10.75 3.55
CA ASN A 18 -25.69 -9.75 4.39
C ASN A 18 -25.82 -10.34 5.80
N CYS A 19 -25.27 -9.65 6.78
CA CYS A 19 -25.29 -10.07 8.17
C CYS A 19 -26.67 -9.95 8.80
N SER A 20 -27.52 -9.05 8.30
CA SER A 20 -28.84 -8.76 8.88
C SER A 20 -29.85 -9.88 8.64
N ASP A 21 -29.78 -10.53 7.47
CA ASP A 21 -30.68 -11.64 7.11
C ASP A 21 -29.96 -12.97 6.91
N HIS A 22 -28.63 -12.99 7.14
CA HIS A 22 -27.73 -14.12 6.93
C HIS A 22 -27.77 -14.71 5.51
N LYS A 23 -28.26 -13.96 4.53
CA LYS A 23 -28.36 -14.44 3.15
C LYS A 23 -27.10 -14.12 2.37
N LYS A 24 -26.71 -15.10 1.54
CA LYS A 24 -25.68 -14.92 0.54
C LYS A 24 -26.17 -13.91 -0.51
N MET A 25 -25.43 -12.81 -0.67
CA MET A 25 -25.69 -11.79 -1.67
C MET A 25 -25.06 -12.16 -3.01
N GLN A 26 -23.76 -12.47 -3.01
CA GLN A 26 -22.96 -12.55 -4.23
C GLN A 26 -21.89 -13.64 -4.12
N LYS A 27 -21.48 -14.18 -5.27
CA LYS A 27 -20.36 -15.12 -5.40
C LYS A 27 -19.46 -14.66 -6.54
N PHE A 28 -18.17 -14.62 -6.29
CA PHE A 28 -17.16 -14.37 -7.29
C PHE A 28 -16.41 -15.65 -7.60
N SER A 29 -16.27 -15.93 -8.90
CA SER A 29 -15.54 -17.08 -9.42
C SER A 29 -14.45 -16.54 -10.34
N GLY A 30 -13.20 -16.93 -10.15
CA GLY A 30 -12.13 -16.52 -11.06
C GLY A 30 -10.72 -16.73 -10.56
N HIS A 31 -10.48 -16.74 -9.24
CA HIS A 31 -9.18 -17.17 -8.70
C HIS A 31 -9.04 -18.70 -8.83
N PRO A 32 -8.08 -19.22 -9.63
CA PRO A 32 -7.71 -20.64 -9.61
C PRO A 32 -7.04 -21.07 -8.30
N GLY A 33 -6.37 -20.15 -7.59
CA GLY A 33 -5.68 -20.42 -6.32
C GLY A 33 -6.53 -20.14 -5.09
N ALA A 34 -6.05 -20.58 -3.92
CA ALA A 34 -6.61 -20.17 -2.64
C ALA A 34 -6.38 -18.67 -2.43
N VAL A 35 -7.43 -17.94 -2.07
CA VAL A 35 -7.32 -16.50 -1.77
C VAL A 35 -6.42 -16.31 -0.56
N ARG A 36 -5.38 -15.49 -0.72
CA ARG A 36 -4.37 -15.20 0.30
C ARG A 36 -4.66 -13.89 1.04
N SER A 37 -5.18 -12.89 0.32
CA SER A 37 -5.49 -11.59 0.88
C SER A 37 -6.74 -11.01 0.24
N MET A 38 -7.53 -10.27 1.02
CA MET A 38 -8.78 -9.67 0.59
C MET A 38 -9.06 -8.40 1.40
N VAL A 39 -9.47 -7.31 0.72
CA VAL A 39 -9.80 -6.03 1.35
C VAL A 39 -10.99 -5.36 0.65
N PHE A 40 -11.84 -4.69 1.41
CA PHE A 40 -12.92 -3.85 0.86
C PHE A 40 -12.38 -2.46 0.54
N THR A 41 -12.89 -1.82 -0.51
CA THR A 41 -12.70 -0.39 -0.70
C THR A 41 -13.45 0.41 0.37
N ASP A 42 -12.97 1.62 0.68
CA ASP A 42 -13.55 2.46 1.73
C ASP A 42 -15.02 2.81 1.44
N ASP A 43 -15.35 3.02 0.17
CA ASP A 43 -16.70 3.29 -0.33
C ASP A 43 -17.60 2.05 -0.41
N GLY A 44 -17.01 0.87 -0.19
CA GLY A 44 -17.72 -0.39 -0.20
C GLY A 44 -18.17 -0.91 -1.56
N LYS A 45 -17.85 -0.21 -2.65
CA LYS A 45 -18.28 -0.60 -4.00
C LYS A 45 -17.49 -1.78 -4.55
N TYR A 46 -16.29 -2.06 -4.02
CA TYR A 46 -15.44 -3.11 -4.51
C TYR A 46 -14.76 -3.94 -3.42
N ILE A 47 -14.33 -5.13 -3.81
CA ILE A 47 -13.37 -5.96 -3.08
C ILE A 47 -12.12 -6.12 -3.94
N LEU A 48 -10.96 -6.04 -3.32
CA LEU A 48 -9.70 -6.48 -3.90
C LEU A 48 -9.33 -7.84 -3.33
N SER A 49 -8.73 -8.69 -4.13
CA SER A 49 -8.14 -9.94 -3.64
C SER A 49 -6.91 -10.39 -4.42
N SER A 50 -6.09 -11.16 -3.74
CA SER A 50 -4.98 -11.91 -4.34
C SER A 50 -5.05 -13.37 -3.92
N ALA A 51 -4.49 -14.25 -4.74
CA ALA A 51 -4.46 -15.69 -4.48
C ALA A 51 -3.04 -16.25 -4.59
N VAL A 52 -2.81 -17.38 -3.93
CA VAL A 52 -1.51 -18.05 -3.90
C VAL A 52 -1.08 -18.44 -5.32
N GLY A 53 0.15 -18.08 -5.69
CA GLY A 53 0.74 -18.36 -6.99
C GLY A 53 0.25 -17.45 -8.14
N GLU A 54 -0.77 -16.63 -7.91
CA GLU A 54 -1.29 -15.72 -8.91
C GLU A 54 -0.53 -14.41 -8.91
N ARG A 55 -0.19 -13.93 -10.11
CA ARG A 55 0.63 -12.73 -10.31
C ARG A 55 -0.22 -11.52 -10.68
N TYR A 56 -1.38 -11.39 -10.03
CA TYR A 56 -2.25 -10.24 -10.18
C TYR A 56 -3.10 -10.02 -8.94
N VAL A 57 -3.59 -8.79 -8.78
CA VAL A 57 -4.67 -8.44 -7.85
C VAL A 57 -5.96 -8.30 -8.66
N ALA A 58 -7.03 -8.97 -8.22
CA ALA A 58 -8.35 -8.86 -8.83
C ALA A 58 -9.20 -7.82 -8.10
N LEU A 59 -9.97 -7.04 -8.85
CA LEU A 59 -10.98 -6.12 -8.36
C LEU A 59 -12.37 -6.66 -8.72
N TRP A 60 -13.28 -6.69 -7.74
CA TRP A 60 -14.62 -7.24 -7.86
C TRP A 60 -15.65 -6.21 -7.46
N ARG A 61 -16.63 -5.93 -8.32
CA ARG A 61 -17.74 -5.02 -8.00
C ARG A 61 -18.74 -5.67 -7.05
N ILE A 62 -19.22 -4.91 -6.08
CA ILE A 62 -20.31 -5.29 -5.17
C ILE A 62 -21.58 -4.58 -5.60
N ASP A 63 -22.49 -5.31 -6.24
CA ASP A 63 -23.75 -4.77 -6.75
C ASP A 63 -24.96 -5.69 -6.50
N GLY A 64 -24.76 -6.78 -5.76
CA GLY A 64 -25.82 -7.75 -5.45
C GLY A 64 -26.08 -8.76 -6.58
N GLY A 65 -25.29 -8.77 -7.65
CA GLY A 65 -25.36 -9.78 -8.70
C GLY A 65 -25.06 -11.20 -8.15
N LYS A 66 -25.83 -12.22 -8.56
CA LYS A 66 -25.66 -13.59 -8.03
C LYS A 66 -24.28 -14.21 -8.32
N ARG A 67 -23.67 -13.88 -9.46
CA ARG A 67 -22.37 -14.38 -9.91
C ARG A 67 -21.65 -13.30 -10.72
N GLN A 68 -20.40 -13.02 -10.38
CA GLN A 68 -19.58 -12.07 -11.14
C GLN A 68 -18.15 -12.54 -11.34
N SER A 69 -17.57 -12.10 -12.46
CA SER A 69 -16.14 -12.21 -12.78
C SER A 69 -15.41 -10.94 -12.34
N ALA A 70 -14.08 -10.96 -12.39
CA ALA A 70 -13.27 -9.81 -12.00
C ALA A 70 -13.58 -8.62 -12.92
N SER A 71 -13.87 -7.46 -12.32
CA SER A 71 -14.10 -6.21 -13.03
C SER A 71 -12.80 -5.62 -13.57
N CYS A 72 -11.67 -5.91 -12.92
CA CYS A 72 -10.33 -5.52 -13.35
C CYS A 72 -9.29 -6.47 -12.74
N VAL A 73 -8.16 -6.65 -13.42
CA VAL A 73 -7.00 -7.39 -12.92
C VAL A 73 -5.75 -6.53 -13.07
N LEU A 74 -4.95 -6.45 -12.01
CA LEU A 74 -3.74 -5.63 -11.94
C LEU A 74 -2.53 -6.55 -11.91
N ALA A 75 -1.86 -6.67 -13.05
CA ALA A 75 -0.76 -7.61 -13.25
C ALA A 75 0.53 -7.16 -12.53
N MET A 76 1.26 -8.13 -11.99
CA MET A 76 2.55 -7.97 -11.32
C MET A 76 3.50 -9.10 -11.73
N GLU A 77 4.78 -8.99 -11.39
CA GLU A 77 5.79 -9.98 -11.80
C GLU A 77 5.83 -11.22 -10.90
N HIS A 78 5.49 -11.02 -9.63
CA HIS A 78 5.56 -12.03 -8.57
C HIS A 78 4.26 -12.04 -7.76
N PRO A 79 3.86 -13.18 -7.18
CA PRO A 79 2.59 -13.28 -6.46
C PRO A 79 2.49 -12.31 -5.28
N ALA A 80 1.30 -11.76 -5.06
CA ALA A 80 1.03 -10.85 -3.95
C ALA A 80 0.89 -11.61 -2.62
N VAL A 81 1.56 -11.12 -1.57
CA VAL A 81 1.43 -11.59 -0.19
C VAL A 81 0.48 -10.74 0.63
N PHE A 82 0.39 -9.46 0.29
CA PHE A 82 -0.38 -8.46 1.01
C PHE A 82 -0.96 -7.47 0.01
N ILE A 83 -2.17 -7.00 0.28
CA ILE A 83 -2.83 -5.95 -0.49
C ILE A 83 -3.44 -4.92 0.47
N ASP A 84 -3.50 -3.67 0.03
CA ASP A 84 -4.17 -2.56 0.69
C ASP A 84 -4.76 -1.63 -0.36
N CYS A 85 -5.70 -0.78 0.02
CA CYS A 85 -6.28 0.20 -0.89
C CYS A 85 -6.81 1.42 -0.18
N LYS A 86 -6.99 2.50 -0.95
CA LYS A 86 -7.59 3.73 -0.45
C LYS A 86 -8.38 4.44 -1.53
N CYS A 87 -9.61 4.83 -1.20
CA CYS A 87 -10.41 5.68 -2.06
C CYS A 87 -9.96 7.14 -1.93
N PHE A 88 -10.08 7.90 -3.02
CA PHE A 88 -9.92 9.35 -3.02
C PHE A 88 -11.04 10.00 -3.82
N GLU A 89 -11.35 11.24 -3.46
CA GLU A 89 -12.39 12.00 -4.14
C GLU A 89 -11.95 12.39 -5.56
N ASN A 90 -12.86 12.22 -6.50
CA ASN A 90 -12.66 12.62 -7.88
C ASN A 90 -13.58 13.82 -8.15
N GLU A 91 -13.01 15.00 -8.34
CA GLU A 91 -13.80 16.22 -8.56
C GLU A 91 -14.70 16.05 -9.81
N GLY A 92 -16.01 16.14 -9.60
CA GLY A 92 -17.00 16.11 -10.69
C GLY A 92 -17.43 14.72 -11.19
N VAL A 93 -17.11 13.63 -10.47
CA VAL A 93 -17.56 12.26 -10.83
C VAL A 93 -18.08 11.54 -9.58
N ASP A 94 -19.24 10.85 -9.70
CA ASP A 94 -19.86 10.10 -8.59
C ASP A 94 -19.06 8.85 -8.13
N ASP A 95 -18.03 8.47 -8.89
CA ASP A 95 -17.17 7.34 -8.58
C ASP A 95 -15.84 7.78 -7.98
N ALA A 96 -15.51 7.21 -6.83
CA ALA A 96 -14.28 7.50 -6.12
C ALA A 96 -13.10 6.88 -6.88
N GLY A 97 -12.02 7.64 -7.02
CA GLY A 97 -10.78 7.08 -7.53
C GLY A 97 -10.17 6.12 -6.51
N LEU A 98 -9.34 5.20 -6.99
CA LEU A 98 -8.78 4.12 -6.19
C LEU A 98 -7.26 4.07 -6.29
N TYR A 99 -6.61 4.10 -5.13
CA TYR A 99 -5.24 3.61 -4.96
C TYR A 99 -5.28 2.14 -4.56
N VAL A 100 -4.50 1.32 -5.26
CA VAL A 100 -4.27 -0.08 -4.92
C VAL A 100 -2.79 -0.26 -4.61
N LEU A 101 -2.49 -0.95 -3.51
CA LEU A 101 -1.15 -1.33 -3.11
C LEU A 101 -1.09 -2.85 -2.98
N ALA A 102 0.01 -3.44 -3.40
CA ALA A 102 0.31 -4.84 -3.16
C ALA A 102 1.79 -5.06 -2.92
N ILE A 103 2.14 -6.01 -2.05
CA ILE A 103 3.52 -6.43 -1.81
C ILE A 103 3.67 -7.84 -2.34
N SER A 104 4.71 -8.10 -3.13
CA SER A 104 5.00 -9.43 -3.67
C SER A 104 5.77 -10.31 -2.70
N GLU A 105 5.85 -11.61 -2.99
CA GLU A 105 6.69 -12.58 -2.27
C GLU A 105 8.19 -12.25 -2.33
N THR A 106 8.60 -11.51 -3.36
CA THR A 106 9.96 -10.99 -3.51
C THR A 106 10.19 -9.67 -2.77
N GLY A 107 9.16 -9.14 -2.12
CA GLY A 107 9.25 -7.92 -1.33
C GLY A 107 9.37 -6.65 -2.17
N VAL A 108 8.81 -6.66 -3.38
CA VAL A 108 8.58 -5.46 -4.19
C VAL A 108 7.17 -4.97 -3.89
N CYS A 109 7.02 -3.69 -3.58
CA CYS A 109 5.73 -3.05 -3.45
C CYS A 109 5.30 -2.51 -4.81
N TYR A 110 4.07 -2.78 -5.22
CA TYR A 110 3.46 -2.30 -6.44
C TYR A 110 2.28 -1.43 -6.07
N THR A 111 2.12 -0.29 -6.74
CA THR A 111 0.92 0.53 -6.59
C THR A 111 0.33 0.94 -7.92
N TRP A 112 -1.00 0.98 -7.96
CA TRP A 112 -1.79 1.46 -9.07
C TRP A 112 -2.69 2.59 -8.61
N CYS A 113 -3.02 3.48 -9.53
CA CYS A 113 -3.95 4.59 -9.31
C CYS A 113 -4.82 4.73 -10.56
N GLY A 114 -6.12 4.92 -10.35
CA GLY A 114 -7.04 5.25 -11.43
C GLY A 114 -8.27 5.94 -10.87
N LYS A 115 -8.83 6.90 -11.62
CA LYS A 115 -10.05 7.61 -11.24
C LYS A 115 -11.32 6.76 -11.42
N ASN A 116 -11.20 5.68 -12.19
CA ASN A 116 -12.24 4.68 -12.42
C ASN A 116 -11.57 3.34 -12.77
N VAL A 117 -12.40 2.30 -12.92
CA VAL A 117 -11.93 0.93 -13.20
C VAL A 117 -11.18 0.81 -14.54
N GLU A 118 -11.60 1.56 -15.56
CA GLU A 118 -10.96 1.51 -16.90
C GLU A 118 -9.58 2.15 -16.90
N GLU A 119 -9.41 3.29 -16.23
CA GLU A 119 -8.09 3.91 -16.04
C GLU A 119 -7.19 2.99 -15.22
N LEU A 120 -7.72 2.42 -14.13
CA LEU A 120 -6.97 1.51 -13.27
C LEU A 120 -6.50 0.25 -14.04
N ARG A 121 -7.35 -0.33 -14.89
CA ARG A 121 -7.03 -1.48 -15.76
C ARG A 121 -5.87 -1.19 -16.70
N ASN A 122 -5.80 0.02 -17.23
CA ASN A 122 -4.76 0.42 -18.18
C ASN A 122 -3.52 1.02 -17.48
N SER A 123 -3.59 1.25 -16.17
CA SER A 123 -2.50 1.82 -15.39
C SER A 123 -1.33 0.83 -15.25
N LYS A 124 -0.11 1.34 -15.42
CA LYS A 124 1.11 0.57 -15.11
C LYS A 124 1.42 0.69 -13.62
N PRO A 125 1.88 -0.38 -12.97
CA PRO A 125 2.31 -0.29 -11.58
C PRO A 125 3.49 0.66 -11.45
N THR A 126 3.47 1.42 -10.37
CA THR A 126 4.66 2.05 -9.82
C THR A 126 5.27 1.11 -8.80
N LYS A 127 6.57 0.89 -8.86
CA LYS A 127 7.27 -0.05 -7.98
C LYS A 127 8.06 0.67 -6.90
N VAL A 128 8.00 0.15 -5.68
CA VAL A 128 8.94 0.49 -4.61
C VAL A 128 9.76 -0.76 -4.29
N LEU A 129 11.07 -0.64 -4.48
CA LEU A 129 12.04 -1.71 -4.22
C LEU A 129 13.28 -1.16 -3.55
N LEU A 130 14.11 -2.03 -2.98
CA LEU A 130 15.34 -1.61 -2.32
C LEU A 130 16.51 -1.62 -3.31
N SER A 131 17.40 -0.64 -3.17
CA SER A 131 18.71 -0.66 -3.81
C SER A 131 19.67 -1.53 -3.00
N TYR A 132 20.44 -2.38 -3.70
CA TYR A 132 21.40 -3.30 -3.11
C TYR A 132 22.86 -2.87 -3.33
N GLU A 133 23.10 -1.60 -3.68
CA GLU A 133 24.44 -1.11 -4.09
C GLU A 133 25.51 -1.30 -3.00
N GLU A 134 25.13 -1.37 -1.73
CA GLU A 134 26.03 -1.57 -0.59
C GLU A 134 26.26 -3.05 -0.21
N PHE A 135 25.57 -4.00 -0.86
CA PHE A 135 25.70 -5.42 -0.54
C PHE A 135 26.77 -6.11 -1.39
N PRO A 136 27.73 -6.82 -0.78
CA PRO A 136 28.70 -7.62 -1.52
C PRO A 136 27.98 -8.64 -2.40
N LYS A 137 28.45 -8.82 -3.65
CA LYS A 137 27.88 -9.80 -4.61
C LYS A 137 27.83 -11.25 -4.08
N ASN A 138 28.59 -11.56 -3.03
CA ASN A 138 28.62 -12.87 -2.36
C ASN A 138 27.87 -12.91 -1.01
N HIS A 139 26.92 -12.00 -0.77
CA HIS A 139 26.13 -12.02 0.45
C HIS A 139 25.31 -13.33 0.55
N LYS A 140 25.59 -14.15 1.57
CA LYS A 140 24.88 -15.41 1.85
C LYS A 140 23.61 -15.24 2.70
N GLY A 141 23.27 -14.01 3.08
CA GLY A 141 22.09 -13.68 3.90
C GLY A 141 20.88 -13.29 3.07
N ALA A 142 19.73 -13.19 3.72
CA ALA A 142 18.51 -12.67 3.10
C ALA A 142 18.72 -11.23 2.65
N LEU A 143 18.27 -10.91 1.43
CA LEU A 143 18.33 -9.54 0.93
C LEU A 143 17.27 -8.66 1.63
N PRO A 144 17.58 -7.39 1.89
CA PRO A 144 16.59 -6.43 2.35
C PRO A 144 15.39 -6.37 1.40
N THR A 145 14.18 -6.26 1.94
CA THR A 145 12.95 -6.20 1.13
C THR A 145 11.93 -5.22 1.71
N VAL A 146 10.86 -4.92 0.97
CA VAL A 146 9.67 -4.30 1.55
C VAL A 146 8.90 -5.38 2.33
N LEU A 147 8.72 -5.17 3.63
CA LEU A 147 8.13 -6.13 4.56
C LEU A 147 6.63 -5.85 4.76
N ALA A 148 6.27 -4.58 4.87
CA ALA A 148 4.89 -4.13 5.01
C ALA A 148 4.75 -2.70 4.47
N ALA A 149 3.55 -2.36 4.04
CA ALA A 149 3.22 -1.02 3.61
C ALA A 149 1.74 -0.74 3.85
N LYS A 150 1.41 0.54 4.06
CA LYS A 150 0.03 0.98 4.27
C LYS A 150 -0.21 2.31 3.59
N LEU A 151 -1.29 2.39 2.82
CA LEU A 151 -1.73 3.63 2.19
C LEU A 151 -2.33 4.56 3.26
N GLN A 152 -1.86 5.79 3.29
CA GLN A 152 -2.46 6.90 4.02
C GLN A 152 -3.14 7.80 2.99
N GLY A 153 -4.46 7.89 3.07
CA GLY A 153 -5.27 8.57 2.06
C GLY A 153 -4.85 10.00 1.81
N THR A 154 -5.03 10.41 0.55
CA THR A 154 -4.82 11.76 0.06
C THR A 154 -6.08 12.19 -0.68
N ALA A 155 -6.35 13.49 -0.69
CA ALA A 155 -7.54 14.03 -1.35
C ALA A 155 -7.42 14.06 -2.89
N LYS A 156 -6.27 13.70 -3.47
CA LYS A 156 -5.97 13.90 -4.90
C LYS A 156 -5.27 12.70 -5.54
N PRO A 157 -5.52 12.41 -6.84
CA PRO A 157 -4.89 11.33 -7.60
C PRO A 157 -3.39 11.55 -7.89
N THR A 158 -2.82 12.70 -7.52
CA THR A 158 -1.46 13.08 -7.93
C THR A 158 -0.38 12.45 -7.06
N ALA A 159 -0.69 12.17 -5.81
CA ALA A 159 0.25 11.57 -4.88
C ALA A 159 -0.46 10.89 -3.72
N ALA A 160 0.08 9.77 -3.24
CA ALA A 160 -0.37 9.08 -2.04
C ALA A 160 0.74 9.05 -0.99
N ASN A 161 0.39 9.23 0.29
CA ASN A 161 1.32 8.95 1.37
C ASN A 161 1.32 7.45 1.65
N VAL A 162 2.50 6.85 1.78
CA VAL A 162 2.63 5.43 2.12
C VAL A 162 3.56 5.29 3.31
N PHE A 163 3.11 4.63 4.37
CA PHE A 163 3.99 4.16 5.42
C PHE A 163 4.57 2.82 5.00
N ILE A 164 5.90 2.70 5.02
CA ILE A 164 6.61 1.50 4.58
C ILE A 164 7.53 1.01 5.70
N ALA A 165 7.47 -0.29 5.96
CA ALA A 165 8.46 -1.03 6.73
C ALA A 165 9.31 -1.86 5.75
N TYR A 166 10.63 -1.68 5.77
CA TYR A 166 11.54 -2.29 4.81
C TYR A 166 12.90 -2.60 5.45
N GLY A 167 13.73 -3.41 4.80
CA GLY A 167 15.04 -3.79 5.32
C GLY A 167 15.14 -5.29 5.56
N LEU A 168 15.99 -5.68 6.51
CA LEU A 168 16.08 -7.06 6.97
C LEU A 168 14.97 -7.33 7.99
N LEU A 169 14.44 -8.56 8.03
CA LEU A 169 13.39 -8.94 8.97
C LEU A 169 13.78 -8.70 10.45
N VAL A 170 15.06 -8.90 10.77
CA VAL A 170 15.63 -8.70 12.12
C VAL A 170 16.00 -7.24 12.41
N LYS A 171 16.06 -6.39 11.38
CA LYS A 171 16.44 -4.98 11.47
C LYS A 171 15.61 -4.14 10.49
N PRO A 172 14.29 -3.98 10.72
CA PRO A 172 13.44 -3.19 9.85
C PRO A 172 13.71 -1.68 10.05
N SER A 173 13.57 -0.93 8.97
CA SER A 173 13.49 0.53 8.93
C SER A 173 12.06 0.93 8.57
N PHE A 174 11.64 2.09 9.04
CA PHE A 174 10.29 2.61 8.82
C PHE A 174 10.37 4.01 8.24
N GLN A 175 9.62 4.26 7.18
CA GLN A 175 9.60 5.55 6.51
C GLN A 175 8.18 5.88 6.02
N LYS A 176 7.84 7.17 6.07
CA LYS A 176 6.72 7.71 5.31
C LYS A 176 7.26 8.27 4.00
N ILE A 177 6.77 7.75 2.88
CA ILE A 177 7.13 8.25 1.55
C ILE A 177 5.92 8.89 0.88
N LEU A 178 6.20 9.90 0.04
CA LEU A 178 5.22 10.45 -0.89
C LEU A 178 5.40 9.77 -2.24
N MET A 179 4.35 9.15 -2.73
CA MET A 179 4.38 8.32 -3.92
C MET A 179 3.62 8.98 -5.06
N HIS A 180 4.23 9.03 -6.24
CA HIS A 180 3.62 9.55 -7.46
C HIS A 180 3.38 8.42 -8.46
N PRO A 181 2.15 8.27 -9.00
CA PRO A 181 1.89 7.29 -10.05
C PRO A 181 2.84 7.44 -11.25
N GLY A 182 3.40 6.34 -11.71
CA GLY A 182 4.29 6.23 -12.87
C GLY A 182 5.78 6.40 -12.55
N THR A 183 6.17 6.71 -11.32
CA THR A 183 7.59 6.93 -10.95
C THR A 183 8.08 5.92 -9.92
N ASP A 184 8.86 4.93 -10.36
CA ASP A 184 9.44 3.93 -9.46
C ASP A 184 10.34 4.55 -8.39
N ILE A 185 10.29 3.99 -7.18
CA ILE A 185 11.04 4.46 -6.01
C ILE A 185 12.04 3.39 -5.59
N LYS A 186 13.30 3.79 -5.46
CA LYS A 186 14.33 2.97 -4.85
C LYS A 186 14.58 3.43 -3.42
N LEU A 187 14.40 2.53 -2.46
CA LEU A 187 14.73 2.77 -1.06
C LEU A 187 16.18 2.37 -0.80
N ASN A 188 16.91 3.22 -0.09
CA ASN A 188 18.25 2.88 0.36
C ASN A 188 18.16 1.97 1.58
N SER A 189 18.95 0.91 1.59
CA SER A 189 19.05 0.00 2.73
C SER A 189 20.46 0.03 3.30
N SER A 190 20.57 0.29 4.60
CA SER A 190 21.84 0.26 5.33
C SER A 190 21.93 -1.03 6.14
N GLN A 191 23.12 -1.61 6.25
CA GLN A 191 23.39 -2.78 7.09
C GLN A 191 23.28 -2.47 8.60
N ASP A 192 23.48 -1.21 8.99
CA ASP A 192 23.50 -0.79 10.39
C ASP A 192 22.10 -0.58 10.96
N GLY A 193 21.08 -0.48 10.08
CA GLY A 193 19.73 -0.09 10.44
C GLY A 193 19.63 1.41 10.70
N VAL A 194 18.50 2.04 10.34
CA VAL A 194 18.28 3.44 10.68
C VAL A 194 17.70 3.48 12.10
N LEU A 195 18.51 3.91 13.08
CA LEU A 195 17.98 4.39 14.34
C LEU A 195 17.13 5.63 14.03
N LEU A 196 15.87 5.63 14.49
CA LEU A 196 14.99 6.80 14.34
C LEU A 196 15.74 8.06 14.79
N PRO A 197 15.61 9.20 14.09
CA PRO A 197 16.06 10.45 14.66
C PRO A 197 15.30 10.65 15.96
N LEU A 198 15.98 10.50 17.11
CA LEU A 198 15.53 11.08 18.36
C LEU A 198 15.26 12.55 18.04
N SER A 199 14.02 12.98 18.27
CA SER A 199 13.60 14.35 18.09
C SER A 199 14.68 15.27 18.67
N GLN A 200 15.40 16.00 17.81
CA GLN A 200 16.21 17.11 18.26
C GLN A 200 15.23 18.18 18.74
N SER A 201 14.86 18.10 20.02
CA SER A 201 14.37 19.28 20.73
C SER A 201 15.48 20.31 20.62
N LEU A 202 15.23 21.40 19.91
CA LEU A 202 16.05 22.60 19.96
C LEU A 202 16.06 23.11 21.41
N SER A 203 17.00 22.61 22.21
CA SER A 203 17.40 23.22 23.47
C SER A 203 18.74 23.92 23.24
N ASN A 204 18.69 25.17 22.80
CA ASN A 204 19.77 26.11 23.08
C ASN A 204 19.17 27.32 23.78
N THR A 205 18.97 27.16 25.08
CA THR A 205 18.66 28.26 26.00
C THR A 205 19.97 28.92 26.43
N LYS A 206 20.12 30.18 26.00
CA LYS A 206 20.71 31.32 26.71
C LYS A 206 22.14 31.21 27.28
N LYS A 207 22.98 32.16 26.86
CA LYS A 207 23.61 33.07 27.82
C LYS A 207 23.63 34.50 27.28
N ALA A 208 22.80 35.33 27.91
CA ALA A 208 22.94 36.77 27.90
C ALA A 208 24.21 37.18 28.65
N ARG A 209 24.94 38.16 28.12
CA ARG A 209 25.69 39.15 28.92
C ARG A 209 25.59 40.50 28.23
N ASP A 210 24.78 41.34 28.85
CA ASP A 210 24.69 42.77 28.66
C ASP A 210 25.89 43.50 29.28
N LEU A 211 26.06 44.75 28.84
CA LEU A 211 26.73 45.91 29.46
C LEU A 211 28.22 46.17 29.16
N GLN A 212 28.41 47.17 28.30
CA GLN A 212 29.17 48.42 28.53
C GLN A 212 30.50 48.35 29.29
N ASN A 213 31.58 48.81 28.66
CA ASN A 213 32.23 50.13 28.87
C ASN A 213 33.78 50.11 28.72
N ARG A 214 34.30 51.17 28.08
CA ARG A 214 35.69 51.72 28.07
C ARG A 214 36.74 50.97 27.22
N GLY A 215 37.59 51.62 26.42
CA GLY A 215 37.82 53.06 26.19
C GLY A 215 38.91 53.30 25.12
N ASN A 216 38.98 54.57 24.69
CA ASN A 216 40.02 55.29 23.93
C ASN A 216 41.28 54.54 23.45
N SER A 217 41.57 54.69 22.15
CA SER A 217 42.83 55.24 21.59
C SER A 217 42.57 55.63 20.13
#